data_AF-A0A2H9N1F6-F1
#
_entry.id   AF-A0A2H9N1F6-F1
#
_cell.length_a   1.000
_cell.length_b   1.000
_cell.length_c   1.000
_cell.angle_alpha   90.00
_cell.angle_beta   90.00
_cell.angle_gamma   90.00
#
_symmetry.space_group_name_H-M   'P 1'
#
loop_
_entity.id
_entity.type
_entity.pdbx_description
1 polymer ?
#
loop_
_entity_poly.entity_id
_entity_poly.type
_entity_poly.pdbx_seq_one_letter_code
_entity_poly.pdbx_strand_id
1 'polypeptide(L)'
;MTAFEISKKFHCCQRTVLNKLLEHRVPIRTISEASVLKPSRYPRYDFSGNLEEKAYLIGFRLGDLTVEERNQSAPTIYVRASSTKPIFVHLMNKLFSPYGHVWNNNKPSKTGNFNVKCYLNRSFNFLLKKEDLIEPWILKNKKYFAAFLAGYTDAEGCFQISKNGKNSNFSIKSEDKNILFQISQQLNKLGILCRPPRLTRKKGTIRKGIINNKDEWTLLVGRKNSLLKLIKMTNPYLKHPEKREKIIAVRKNILERYRKFNIYWSNRWDKLYLREGIKI
;
A
#
# COMPACT_ATOMS: atom_id res chain seq x y z
N MET A 1 5.27 -2.59 -41.28
CA MET A 1 6.62 -2.12 -41.61
C MET A 1 6.89 -0.81 -40.88
N THR A 2 7.97 -0.72 -40.11
CA THR A 2 8.35 0.49 -39.35
C THR A 2 9.15 1.47 -40.21
N ALA A 3 9.23 2.75 -39.83
CA ALA A 3 10.05 3.74 -40.54
C ALA A 3 11.53 3.31 -40.63
N PHE A 4 12.03 2.56 -39.64
CA PHE A 4 13.37 1.96 -39.65
C PHE A 4 13.52 0.84 -40.68
N GLU A 5 12.54 -0.05 -40.79
CA GLU A 5 12.54 -1.12 -41.79
C GLU A 5 12.50 -0.54 -43.21
N ILE A 6 11.69 0.50 -43.42
CA ILE A 6 11.63 1.22 -44.70
C ILE A 6 12.97 1.91 -44.96
N SER A 7 13.57 2.58 -43.98
CA SER A 7 14.84 3.28 -44.16
C SER A 7 15.98 2.31 -44.51
N LYS A 8 15.98 1.10 -43.92
CA LYS A 8 16.91 0.02 -44.29
C LYS A 8 16.69 -0.49 -45.71
N LYS A 9 15.43 -0.66 -46.13
CA LYS A 9 15.08 -1.11 -47.49
C LYS A 9 15.48 -0.11 -48.58
N PHE A 10 15.36 1.19 -48.30
CA PHE A 10 15.62 2.26 -49.26
C PHE A 10 16.96 2.99 -49.04
N HIS A 11 17.84 2.44 -48.19
CA HIS A 11 19.17 2.99 -47.89
C HIS A 11 19.19 4.50 -47.57
N CYS A 12 18.18 4.99 -46.87
CA CYS A 12 18.06 6.40 -46.48
C CYS A 12 17.96 6.54 -44.96
N CYS A 13 18.02 7.77 -44.45
CA CYS A 13 17.82 8.01 -43.03
C CYS A 13 16.32 7.90 -42.66
N GLN A 14 16.01 7.49 -41.43
CA GLN A 14 14.63 7.35 -40.94
C GLN A 14 13.84 8.66 -41.06
N ARG A 15 14.52 9.81 -40.90
CA ARG A 15 13.91 11.14 -41.01
C ARG A 15 13.38 11.40 -42.42
N THR A 16 14.11 10.99 -43.47
CA THR A 16 13.67 11.10 -44.86
C THR A 16 12.39 10.31 -45.10
N VAL A 17 12.30 9.10 -44.56
CA VAL A 17 11.07 8.29 -44.64
C VAL A 17 9.90 9.00 -43.96
N LEU A 18 10.09 9.50 -42.73
CA LEU A 18 9.03 10.21 -42.01
C LEU A 18 8.57 11.47 -42.75
N ASN A 19 9.51 12.26 -43.29
CA ASN A 19 9.20 13.46 -44.06
C ASN A 19 8.37 13.13 -45.30
N LYS A 20 8.74 12.07 -46.05
CA LYS A 20 7.98 11.63 -47.22
C LYS A 20 6.58 11.13 -46.86
N LEU A 21 6.43 10.41 -45.75
CA LEU A 21 5.11 10.00 -45.26
C LEU A 21 4.23 11.21 -44.92
N LEU A 22 4.80 12.24 -44.27
CA LEU A 22 4.08 13.49 -43.99
C LEU A 22 3.70 14.26 -45.26
N GLU A 23 4.63 14.36 -46.22
CA GLU A 23 4.42 15.03 -47.52
C GLU A 23 3.23 14.40 -48.28
N HIS A 24 3.11 13.07 -48.23
CA HIS A 24 2.00 12.32 -48.83
C HIS A 24 0.79 12.12 -47.91
N ARG A 25 0.71 12.84 -46.78
CA ARG A 25 -0.39 12.79 -45.81
C ARG A 25 -0.70 11.38 -45.28
N VAL A 26 0.30 10.51 -45.23
CA VAL A 26 0.18 9.19 -44.62
C VAL A 26 0.22 9.35 -43.10
N PRO A 27 -0.80 8.90 -42.35
CA PRO A 27 -0.82 9.03 -40.89
C PRO A 27 0.36 8.30 -40.25
N ILE A 28 1.11 9.00 -39.41
CA ILE A 28 2.23 8.44 -38.65
C ILE A 28 1.76 8.17 -37.23
N ARG A 29 1.98 6.95 -36.75
CA ARG A 29 1.71 6.60 -35.36
C ARG A 29 2.58 7.45 -34.42
N THR A 30 1.98 7.96 -33.36
CA THR A 30 2.70 8.57 -32.25
C THR A 30 3.63 7.54 -31.59
N ILE A 31 4.60 8.02 -30.80
CA ILE A 31 5.48 7.15 -30.02
C ILE A 31 4.66 6.23 -29.10
N SER A 32 3.54 6.71 -28.54
CA SER A 32 2.67 5.90 -27.69
C SER A 32 2.00 4.76 -28.48
N GLU A 33 1.39 5.08 -29.62
CA GLU A 33 0.74 4.09 -30.49
C GLU A 33 1.73 3.05 -31.01
N ALA A 34 2.93 3.48 -31.42
CA ALA A 34 4.00 2.59 -31.84
C ALA A 34 4.51 1.70 -30.69
N SER A 35 4.53 2.22 -29.46
CA SER A 35 4.96 1.47 -28.27
C SER A 35 3.95 0.41 -27.83
N VAL A 36 2.65 0.61 -28.10
CA VAL A 36 1.60 -0.40 -27.87
C VAL A 36 1.76 -1.59 -28.81
N LEU A 37 2.09 -1.32 -30.07
CA LEU A 37 2.24 -2.37 -31.10
C LEU A 37 3.56 -3.12 -31.00
N LYS A 38 4.57 -2.55 -30.33
CA LYS A 38 5.84 -3.23 -30.10
C LYS A 38 5.64 -4.24 -28.97
N PRO A 39 5.79 -5.56 -29.21
CA PRO A 39 5.68 -6.54 -28.14
C PRO A 39 6.72 -6.21 -27.07
N SER A 40 6.22 -5.97 -25.86
CA SER A 40 7.08 -5.74 -24.72
C SER A 40 7.88 -7.01 -24.46
N ARG A 41 9.20 -6.88 -24.23
CA ARG A 41 10.06 -7.99 -23.81
C ARG A 41 9.48 -8.76 -22.61
N TYR A 42 8.72 -8.06 -21.78
CA TYR A 42 8.02 -8.62 -20.64
C TYR A 42 6.50 -8.50 -20.83
N PRO A 43 5.75 -9.62 -20.78
CA PRO A 43 4.30 -9.57 -20.85
C PRO A 43 3.74 -8.80 -19.66
N ARG A 44 2.58 -8.19 -19.87
CA ARG A 44 1.79 -7.50 -18.85
C ARG A 44 0.37 -7.98 -18.94
N TYR A 45 -0.25 -8.17 -17.78
CA TYR A 45 -1.62 -8.68 -17.66
C TYR A 45 -2.49 -7.66 -16.96
N ASP A 46 -3.77 -7.68 -17.32
CA ASP A 46 -4.74 -6.81 -16.68
C ASP A 46 -5.00 -7.21 -15.23
N PHE A 47 -5.45 -6.23 -14.46
CA PHE A 47 -5.90 -6.47 -13.11
C PHE A 47 -7.01 -7.54 -13.11
N SER A 48 -6.92 -8.49 -12.18
CA SER A 48 -7.79 -9.67 -12.10
C SER A 48 -9.29 -9.34 -11.91
N GLY A 49 -9.62 -8.11 -11.54
CA GLY A 49 -10.96 -7.69 -11.16
C GLY A 49 -11.33 -8.05 -9.72
N ASN A 50 -10.45 -8.74 -8.97
CA ASN A 50 -10.72 -9.14 -7.60
C ASN A 50 -10.80 -7.92 -6.65
N LEU A 51 -11.99 -7.64 -6.11
CA LEU A 51 -12.20 -6.45 -5.26
C LEU A 51 -11.46 -6.48 -3.92
N GLU A 52 -11.16 -7.66 -3.35
CA GLU A 52 -10.35 -7.75 -2.13
C GLU A 52 -8.90 -7.41 -2.42
N GLU A 53 -8.37 -7.91 -3.53
CA GLU A 53 -7.04 -7.56 -3.98
C GLU A 53 -6.96 -6.07 -4.32
N LYS A 54 -7.99 -5.52 -4.98
CA LYS A 54 -8.09 -4.09 -5.27
C LYS A 54 -8.04 -3.26 -3.99
N ALA A 55 -8.86 -3.61 -3.01
CA ALA A 55 -8.90 -2.93 -1.71
C ALA A 55 -7.54 -3.00 -0.99
N TYR A 56 -6.91 -4.19 -0.99
CA TYR A 56 -5.58 -4.38 -0.44
C TYR A 56 -4.55 -3.47 -1.14
N LEU A 57 -4.53 -3.46 -2.47
CA LEU A 57 -3.56 -2.67 -3.24
C LEU A 57 -3.76 -1.17 -3.05
N ILE A 58 -5.00 -0.70 -2.91
CA ILE A 58 -5.31 0.70 -2.56
C ILE A 58 -4.74 1.02 -1.17
N GLY A 59 -4.98 0.17 -0.16
CA GLY A 59 -4.41 0.35 1.18
C GLY A 59 -2.88 0.39 1.15
N PHE A 60 -2.25 -0.54 0.45
CA PHE A 60 -0.80 -0.58 0.34
C PHE A 60 -0.24 0.64 -0.43
N ARG A 61 -0.98 1.12 -1.44
CA ARG A 61 -0.62 2.30 -2.25
C ARG A 61 -0.61 3.60 -1.46
N LEU A 62 -1.55 3.78 -0.54
CA LEU A 62 -1.67 5.04 0.20
C LEU A 62 -0.47 5.26 1.13
N GLY A 63 0.09 4.18 1.71
CA GLY A 63 1.34 4.20 2.47
C GLY A 63 2.61 4.22 1.60
N ASP A 64 3.04 3.05 1.12
CA ASP A 64 4.42 2.84 0.67
C ASP A 64 4.68 2.98 -0.83
N LEU A 65 3.64 2.93 -1.69
CA LEU A 65 3.86 3.00 -3.14
C LEU A 65 3.88 4.44 -3.64
N THR A 66 4.74 4.67 -4.63
CA THR A 66 4.62 5.81 -5.54
C THR A 66 4.13 5.29 -6.89
N VAL A 67 3.02 5.82 -7.37
CA VAL A 67 2.44 5.44 -8.65
C VAL A 67 2.21 6.69 -9.47
N GLU A 68 2.69 6.66 -10.70
CA GLU A 68 2.69 7.80 -11.61
C GLU A 68 2.44 7.35 -13.06
N GLU A 69 1.91 8.26 -13.86
CA GLU A 69 1.94 8.15 -15.31
C GLU A 69 3.15 8.91 -15.84
N ARG A 70 3.89 8.35 -16.79
CA ARG A 70 5.01 9.07 -17.40
C ARG A 70 4.55 10.21 -18.31
N ASN A 71 3.38 10.07 -18.92
CA ASN A 71 2.68 11.09 -19.69
C ASN A 71 1.20 10.68 -19.83
N GLN A 72 0.32 11.63 -20.19
CA GLN A 72 -1.13 11.40 -20.29
C GLN A 72 -1.49 10.29 -21.28
N SER A 73 -0.70 10.12 -22.34
CA SER A 73 -0.90 9.09 -23.36
C SER A 73 -0.16 7.79 -23.06
N ALA A 74 0.44 7.62 -21.88
CA ALA A 74 1.28 6.46 -21.59
C ALA A 74 0.41 5.19 -21.63
N PRO A 75 0.86 4.10 -22.26
CA PRO A 75 0.08 2.86 -22.29
C PRO A 75 0.15 2.08 -20.97
N THR A 76 0.96 2.54 -20.01
CA THR A 76 1.23 1.87 -18.74
C THR A 76 1.25 2.85 -17.59
N ILE A 77 0.98 2.33 -16.39
CA ILE A 77 1.28 3.03 -15.14
C ILE A 77 2.63 2.56 -14.61
N TYR A 78 3.37 3.46 -13.97
CA TYR A 78 4.65 3.18 -13.36
C TYR A 78 4.51 3.14 -11.84
N VAL A 79 4.83 2.00 -11.25
CA VAL A 79 4.80 1.78 -9.80
C VAL A 79 6.24 1.66 -9.31
N ARG A 80 6.58 2.40 -8.25
CA ARG A 80 7.88 2.29 -7.56
C ARG A 80 7.72 2.33 -6.06
N ALA A 81 8.63 1.68 -5.36
CA ALA A 81 8.78 1.77 -3.92
C ALA A 81 10.22 1.49 -3.51
N SER A 82 10.60 1.93 -2.32
CA SER A 82 11.94 1.73 -1.77
C SER A 82 11.86 1.31 -0.32
N SER A 83 12.72 0.38 0.10
CA SER A 83 12.78 -0.06 1.50
C SER A 83 14.20 -0.46 1.87
N THR A 84 14.56 -0.31 3.14
CA THR A 84 15.83 -0.82 3.69
C THR A 84 15.80 -2.34 3.90
N LYS A 85 14.64 -2.98 3.77
CA LYS A 85 14.47 -4.40 4.06
C LYS A 85 14.32 -5.23 2.78
N PRO A 86 15.11 -6.31 2.60
CA PRO A 86 15.00 -7.18 1.43
C PRO A 86 13.64 -7.89 1.35
N ILE A 87 12.99 -8.15 2.50
CA ILE A 87 11.67 -8.79 2.55
C ILE A 87 10.59 -7.97 1.83
N PHE A 88 10.77 -6.65 1.73
CA PHE A 88 9.87 -5.77 0.99
C PHE A 88 9.93 -6.05 -0.53
N VAL A 89 11.12 -6.40 -1.05
CA VAL A 89 11.29 -6.80 -2.46
C VAL A 89 10.49 -8.08 -2.74
N HIS A 90 10.50 -9.03 -1.81
CA HIS A 90 9.69 -10.24 -1.92
C HIS A 90 8.18 -9.92 -1.93
N LEU A 91 7.72 -9.00 -1.07
CA LEU A 91 6.33 -8.54 -1.08
C LEU A 91 5.95 -7.91 -2.42
N MET A 92 6.78 -7.01 -2.95
CA MET A 92 6.55 -6.37 -4.25
C MET A 92 6.48 -7.39 -5.40
N ASN A 93 7.39 -8.37 -5.42
CA ASN A 93 7.33 -9.47 -6.39
C ASN A 93 6.01 -10.23 -6.28
N LYS A 94 5.60 -10.63 -5.06
CA LYS A 94 4.34 -11.35 -4.84
C LYS A 94 3.11 -10.57 -5.29
N LEU A 95 3.11 -9.25 -5.15
CA LEU A 95 1.98 -8.40 -5.52
C LEU A 95 1.88 -8.15 -7.03
N PHE A 96 3.02 -7.99 -7.71
CA PHE A 96 3.01 -7.44 -9.07
C PHE A 96 3.57 -8.38 -10.14
N SER A 97 4.31 -9.43 -9.79
CA SER A 97 4.79 -10.41 -10.77
C SER A 97 3.68 -11.11 -11.57
N PRO A 98 2.45 -11.32 -11.04
CA PRO A 98 1.34 -11.84 -11.85
C PRO A 98 0.88 -10.88 -12.95
N TYR A 99 1.18 -9.57 -12.84
CA TYR A 99 0.66 -8.52 -13.71
C TYR A 99 1.72 -7.87 -14.60
N GLY A 100 3.00 -8.01 -14.24
CA GLY A 100 4.09 -7.47 -15.01
C GLY A 100 5.44 -7.80 -14.39
N HIS A 101 6.50 -7.54 -15.14
CA HIS A 101 7.85 -7.75 -14.64
C HIS A 101 8.18 -6.74 -13.53
N VAL A 102 8.79 -7.25 -12.45
CA VAL A 102 9.22 -6.46 -11.29
C VAL A 102 10.73 -6.32 -11.34
N TRP A 103 11.20 -5.11 -11.66
CA TRP A 103 12.62 -4.78 -11.62
C TRP A 103 12.99 -4.45 -10.18
N ASN A 104 14.04 -5.09 -9.69
CA ASN A 104 14.68 -4.74 -8.44
C ASN A 104 16.19 -4.76 -8.62
N ASN A 105 16.91 -4.04 -7.76
CA ASN A 105 18.34 -4.19 -7.66
C ASN A 105 18.63 -5.35 -6.69
N ASN A 106 19.40 -6.34 -7.13
CA ASN A 106 19.83 -7.46 -6.26
C ASN A 106 20.66 -7.00 -5.05
N LYS A 107 21.16 -5.76 -5.07
CA LYS A 107 21.92 -5.13 -4.00
C LYS A 107 21.26 -3.81 -3.59
N PRO A 108 21.33 -3.42 -2.31
CA PRO A 108 20.88 -2.11 -1.88
C PRO A 108 21.68 -1.02 -2.59
N SER A 109 21.05 0.14 -2.80
CA SER A 109 21.71 1.35 -3.27
C SER A 109 22.76 1.85 -2.27
N LYS A 110 23.56 2.86 -2.67
CA LYS A 110 24.57 3.48 -1.77
C LYS A 110 23.98 3.99 -0.45
N THR A 111 22.67 4.30 -0.42
CA THR A 111 21.93 4.74 0.76
C THR A 111 21.31 3.60 1.58
N GLY A 112 21.60 2.34 1.24
CA GLY A 112 21.10 1.15 1.93
C GLY A 112 19.69 0.70 1.51
N ASN A 113 19.06 1.38 0.55
CA ASN A 113 17.70 1.07 0.12
C ASN A 113 17.65 0.13 -1.08
N PHE A 114 16.79 -0.88 -1.02
CA PHE A 114 16.33 -1.65 -2.17
C PHE A 114 15.26 -0.84 -2.91
N ASN A 115 15.46 -0.64 -4.21
CA ASN A 115 14.49 0.03 -5.07
C ASN A 115 13.80 -1.01 -5.94
N VAL A 116 12.47 -0.98 -5.94
CA VAL A 116 11.65 -1.88 -6.73
C VAL A 116 10.73 -1.06 -7.61
N LYS A 117 10.58 -1.47 -8.87
CA LYS A 117 9.69 -0.83 -9.82
C LYS A 117 9.01 -1.86 -10.73
N CYS A 118 7.82 -1.54 -11.20
CA CYS A 118 7.13 -2.31 -12.24
C CYS A 118 6.31 -1.38 -13.15
N TYR A 119 5.97 -1.87 -14.34
CA TYR A 119 5.01 -1.22 -15.23
C TYR A 119 3.80 -2.12 -15.34
N LEU A 120 2.61 -1.55 -15.11
CA LEU A 120 1.35 -2.28 -15.14
C LEU A 120 0.45 -1.70 -16.25
N ASN A 121 -0.52 -2.50 -16.70
CA ASN A 121 -1.54 -2.05 -17.64
C ASN A 121 -2.46 -0.99 -17.01
N ARG A 122 -3.20 -0.28 -17.88
CA ARG A 122 -4.16 0.77 -17.48
C ARG A 122 -5.36 0.26 -16.67
N SER A 123 -5.62 -1.04 -16.63
CA SER A 123 -6.57 -1.67 -15.70
C SER A 123 -6.25 -1.40 -14.22
N PHE A 124 -5.02 -0.96 -13.91
CA PHE A 124 -4.59 -0.51 -12.57
C PHE A 124 -4.76 0.99 -12.30
N ASN A 125 -5.45 1.76 -13.15
CA ASN A 125 -5.62 3.21 -12.98
C ASN A 125 -6.19 3.62 -11.61
N PHE A 126 -6.87 2.71 -10.91
CA PHE A 126 -7.33 2.93 -9.54
C PHE A 126 -6.20 3.22 -8.53
N LEU A 127 -4.93 2.90 -8.86
CA LEU A 127 -3.76 3.21 -8.02
C LEU A 127 -3.18 4.62 -8.21
N LEU A 128 -3.60 5.33 -9.27
CA LEU A 128 -3.09 6.67 -9.57
C LEU A 128 -3.64 7.72 -8.60
N LYS A 129 -4.90 7.55 -8.22
CA LYS A 129 -5.59 8.44 -7.29
C LYS A 129 -4.97 8.28 -5.89
N LYS A 130 -4.33 9.34 -5.38
CA LYS A 130 -3.80 9.40 -4.00
C LYS A 130 -4.51 10.52 -3.24
N GLU A 131 -5.51 10.15 -2.46
CA GLU A 131 -6.23 11.05 -1.56
C GLU A 131 -6.14 10.50 -0.13
N ASP A 132 -6.12 11.39 0.87
CA ASP A 132 -6.28 11.04 2.29
C ASP A 132 -7.75 10.67 2.56
N LEU A 133 -8.26 9.64 1.88
CA LEU A 133 -9.62 9.13 1.99
C LEU A 133 -9.68 7.65 1.62
N ILE A 134 -10.46 6.89 2.38
CA ILE A 134 -10.85 5.51 2.05
C ILE A 134 -12.09 5.55 1.16
N GLU A 135 -12.06 4.82 0.04
CA GLU A 135 -13.18 4.76 -0.88
C GLU A 135 -14.47 4.23 -0.21
N PRO A 136 -15.66 4.81 -0.49
CA PRO A 136 -16.89 4.42 0.19
C PRO A 136 -17.26 2.94 0.05
N TRP A 137 -16.98 2.32 -1.10
CA TRP A 137 -17.29 0.90 -1.32
C TRP A 137 -16.44 -0.02 -0.44
N ILE A 138 -15.22 0.40 -0.05
CA ILE A 138 -14.36 -0.32 0.89
C ILE A 138 -14.97 -0.25 2.30
N LEU A 139 -15.43 0.93 2.73
CA LEU A 139 -16.02 1.13 4.06
C LEU A 139 -17.37 0.42 4.24
N LYS A 140 -18.16 0.28 3.17
CA LYS A 140 -19.46 -0.40 3.20
C LYS A 140 -19.36 -1.92 3.41
N ASN A 141 -18.25 -2.53 3.03
CA ASN A 141 -18.08 -3.99 3.10
C ASN A 141 -16.94 -4.38 4.05
N LYS A 142 -17.26 -5.17 5.08
CA LYS A 142 -16.30 -5.62 6.08
C LYS A 142 -15.09 -6.36 5.49
N LYS A 143 -15.30 -7.16 4.43
CA LYS A 143 -14.26 -7.94 3.77
C LYS A 143 -13.26 -7.03 3.06
N TYR A 144 -13.77 -6.06 2.30
CA TYR A 144 -12.94 -5.09 1.59
C TYR A 144 -12.23 -4.14 2.56
N PHE A 145 -12.91 -3.69 3.61
CA PHE A 145 -12.26 -2.92 4.68
C PHE A 145 -11.12 -3.71 5.35
N ALA A 146 -11.32 -5.00 5.62
CA ALA A 146 -10.27 -5.86 6.20
C ALA A 146 -9.07 -6.01 5.25
N ALA A 147 -9.31 -6.19 3.96
CA ALA A 147 -8.27 -6.27 2.93
C ALA A 147 -7.52 -4.94 2.78
N PHE A 148 -8.24 -3.82 2.71
CA PHE A 148 -7.66 -2.47 2.70
C PHE A 148 -6.79 -2.22 3.93
N LEU A 149 -7.32 -2.49 5.12
CA LEU A 149 -6.59 -2.27 6.36
C LEU A 149 -5.35 -3.16 6.45
N ALA A 150 -5.38 -4.38 5.91
CA ALA A 150 -4.21 -5.24 5.81
C ALA A 150 -3.15 -4.64 4.87
N GLY A 151 -3.54 -4.14 3.69
CA GLY A 151 -2.62 -3.45 2.79
C GLY A 151 -2.00 -2.20 3.43
N TYR A 152 -2.80 -1.37 4.06
CA TYR A 152 -2.33 -0.18 4.77
C TYR A 152 -1.44 -0.55 5.99
N THR A 153 -1.74 -1.67 6.65
CA THR A 153 -0.93 -2.21 7.76
C THR A 153 0.43 -2.74 7.29
N ASP A 154 0.48 -3.38 6.13
CA ASP A 154 1.75 -3.88 5.57
C ASP A 154 2.70 -2.73 5.22
N ALA A 155 2.17 -1.56 4.87
CA ALA A 155 2.93 -0.31 4.70
C ALA A 155 3.23 0.38 6.06
N GLU A 156 2.21 0.87 6.75
CA GLU A 156 2.35 1.82 7.87
C GLU A 156 2.14 1.20 9.27
N GLY A 157 1.54 0.00 9.33
CA GLY A 157 1.11 -0.60 10.59
C GLY A 157 2.23 -1.29 11.36
N CYS A 158 2.14 -1.32 12.69
CA CYS A 158 3.15 -1.92 13.55
C CYS A 158 2.51 -2.70 14.70
N PHE A 159 2.81 -4.00 14.76
CA PHE A 159 2.49 -4.86 15.91
C PHE A 159 3.69 -4.90 16.85
N GLN A 160 3.48 -4.56 18.12
CA GLN A 160 4.54 -4.43 19.10
C GLN A 160 4.19 -5.09 20.42
N ILE A 161 5.22 -5.65 21.05
CA ILE A 161 5.21 -6.07 22.46
C ILE A 161 6.13 -5.09 23.19
N SER A 162 5.71 -4.59 24.35
CA SER A 162 6.52 -3.68 25.17
C SER A 162 7.80 -4.38 25.63
N LYS A 163 8.87 -3.60 25.89
CA LYS A 163 10.18 -4.13 26.30
C LYS A 163 10.10 -5.09 27.50
N ASN A 164 9.21 -4.81 28.45
CA ASN A 164 8.99 -5.66 29.63
C ASN A 164 8.06 -6.86 29.38
N GLY A 165 7.61 -7.10 28.15
CA GLY A 165 6.69 -8.19 27.79
C GLY A 165 5.25 -8.04 28.31
N LYS A 166 4.97 -7.00 29.10
CA LYS A 166 3.70 -6.85 29.83
C LYS A 166 2.56 -6.33 28.98
N ASN A 167 2.83 -5.67 27.86
CA ASN A 167 1.82 -5.05 27.01
C ASN A 167 2.04 -5.39 25.54
N SER A 168 0.96 -5.55 24.79
CA SER A 168 0.98 -5.68 23.34
C SER A 168 0.08 -4.60 22.76
N ASN A 169 0.46 -4.04 21.62
CA ASN A 169 -0.35 -3.06 20.90
C ASN A 169 -0.16 -3.16 19.39
N PHE A 170 -1.11 -2.58 18.68
CA PHE A 170 -1.03 -2.28 17.27
C PHE A 170 -1.08 -0.77 17.14
N SER A 171 -0.22 -0.21 16.30
CA SER A 171 -0.23 1.21 15.98
C SER A 171 -0.06 1.44 14.49
N ILE A 172 -0.63 2.54 14.01
CA ILE A 172 -0.36 3.08 12.68
C ILE A 172 0.06 4.52 12.89
N LYS A 173 1.16 4.93 12.27
CA LYS A 173 1.61 6.33 12.25
C LYS A 173 1.59 6.79 10.80
N SER A 174 0.92 7.88 10.51
CA SER A 174 0.83 8.39 9.14
C SER A 174 0.55 9.88 9.12
N GLU A 175 0.87 10.53 8.00
CA GLU A 175 0.45 11.90 7.68
C GLU A 175 -1.00 11.94 7.15
N ASP A 176 -1.59 10.79 6.81
CA ASP A 176 -2.95 10.64 6.29
C ASP A 176 -3.99 10.69 7.44
N LYS A 177 -4.26 11.90 7.92
CA LYS A 177 -5.15 12.13 9.07
C LYS A 177 -6.52 11.49 8.85
N ASN A 178 -7.19 11.80 7.75
CA ASN A 178 -8.58 11.40 7.54
C ASN A 178 -8.71 9.88 7.39
N ILE A 179 -7.76 9.22 6.73
CA ILE A 179 -7.70 7.74 6.66
C ILE A 179 -7.64 7.16 8.07
N LEU A 180 -6.78 7.67 8.96
CA LEU A 180 -6.70 7.14 10.33
C LEU A 180 -8.01 7.33 11.10
N PHE A 181 -8.71 8.46 10.89
CA PHE A 181 -10.02 8.70 11.51
C PHE A 181 -11.08 7.74 10.95
N GLN A 182 -11.12 7.52 9.64
CA GLN A 182 -12.03 6.56 9.00
C GLN A 182 -11.76 5.13 9.49
N ILE A 183 -10.48 4.73 9.62
CA ILE A 183 -10.11 3.44 10.21
C ILE A 183 -10.62 3.35 11.65
N SER A 184 -10.37 4.35 12.48
CA SER A 184 -10.80 4.33 13.89
C SER A 184 -12.33 4.22 14.03
N GLN A 185 -13.08 5.00 13.25
CA GLN A 185 -14.55 4.93 13.23
C GLN A 185 -15.03 3.54 12.80
N GLN A 186 -14.46 2.99 11.73
CA GLN A 186 -14.86 1.69 11.21
C GLN A 186 -14.49 0.53 12.15
N LEU A 187 -13.31 0.60 12.79
CA LEU A 187 -12.91 -0.37 13.83
C LEU A 187 -13.89 -0.34 15.02
N ASN A 188 -14.25 0.85 15.50
CA ASN A 188 -15.21 1.00 16.59
C ASN A 188 -16.59 0.44 16.22
N LYS A 189 -17.10 0.72 15.01
CA LYS A 189 -18.34 0.12 14.47
C LYS A 189 -18.30 -1.41 14.44
N LEU A 190 -17.14 -1.99 14.18
CA LEU A 190 -16.92 -3.44 14.17
C LEU A 190 -16.63 -4.04 15.57
N GLY A 191 -16.76 -3.25 16.64
CA GLY A 191 -16.49 -3.67 18.01
C GLY A 191 -15.00 -3.91 18.32
N ILE A 192 -14.10 -3.33 17.51
CA ILE A 192 -12.66 -3.25 17.73
C ILE A 192 -12.36 -1.88 18.33
N LEU A 193 -12.47 -1.81 19.66
CA LEU A 193 -12.39 -0.53 20.37
C LEU A 193 -10.98 0.09 20.31
N CYS A 194 -10.91 1.33 19.84
CA CYS A 194 -9.71 2.16 19.84
C CYS A 194 -10.05 3.63 20.09
N ARG A 195 -9.07 4.35 20.65
CA ARG A 195 -9.20 5.81 20.80
C ARG A 195 -9.12 6.50 19.44
N PRO A 196 -9.69 7.69 19.29
CA PRO A 196 -9.46 8.53 18.11
C PRO A 196 -7.95 8.72 17.85
N PRO A 197 -7.53 8.84 16.58
CA PRO A 197 -6.15 9.17 16.25
C PRO A 197 -5.71 10.47 16.93
N ARG A 198 -4.45 10.50 17.36
CA ARG A 198 -3.86 11.67 18.05
C ARG A 198 -2.66 12.22 17.31
N LEU A 199 -2.52 13.55 17.30
CA LEU A 199 -1.32 14.20 16.81
C LEU A 199 -0.12 13.73 17.64
N THR A 200 0.89 13.19 16.96
CA THR A 200 2.08 12.62 17.58
C THR A 200 3.32 13.44 17.28
N ARG A 201 3.37 14.06 16.10
CA ARG A 201 4.40 15.03 15.74
C ARG A 201 3.78 16.16 14.94
N LYS A 202 4.06 17.40 15.32
CA LYS A 202 3.63 18.58 14.57
C LYS A 202 4.55 18.83 13.38
N LYS A 203 4.01 19.36 12.28
CA LYS A 203 4.77 19.92 11.17
C LYS A 203 5.82 20.90 11.69
N GLY A 204 7.02 20.86 11.11
CA GLY A 204 8.17 21.68 11.50
C GLY A 204 9.02 21.10 12.63
N THR A 205 8.61 19.99 13.26
CA THR A 205 9.43 19.34 14.29
C THR A 205 10.70 18.75 13.67
N ILE A 206 11.86 19.04 14.27
CA ILE A 206 13.16 18.50 13.85
C ILE A 206 13.48 17.22 14.63
N ARG A 207 13.90 16.17 13.94
CA ARG A 207 14.41 14.94 14.56
C ARG A 207 15.58 14.39 13.78
N LYS A 208 16.74 14.22 14.43
CA LYS A 208 17.98 13.74 13.80
C LYS A 208 18.33 14.53 12.52
N GLY A 209 18.15 15.85 12.56
CA GLY A 209 18.43 16.74 11.42
C GLY A 209 17.37 16.75 10.31
N ILE A 210 16.29 15.97 10.43
CA ILE A 210 15.21 15.92 9.42
C ILE A 210 13.99 16.71 9.93
N ILE A 211 13.50 17.64 9.11
CA ILE A 211 12.29 18.43 9.39
C ILE A 211 11.06 17.66 8.92
N ASN A 212 10.03 17.56 9.76
CA ASN A 212 8.75 16.97 9.37
C ASN A 212 7.92 17.97 8.55
N ASN A 213 7.59 17.63 7.30
CA ASN A 213 6.87 18.54 6.41
C ASN A 213 5.36 18.57 6.63
N LYS A 214 4.80 17.58 7.34
CA LYS A 214 3.39 17.52 7.72
C LYS A 214 3.20 17.06 9.16
N ASP A 215 1.97 17.10 9.63
CA ASP A 215 1.57 16.54 10.92
C ASP A 215 1.54 15.00 10.85
N GLU A 216 2.16 14.33 11.82
CA GLU A 216 2.13 12.86 11.96
C GLU A 216 1.10 12.50 13.03
N TRP A 217 0.12 11.68 12.65
CA TRP A 217 -0.95 11.19 13.51
C TRP A 217 -0.72 9.72 13.86
N THR A 218 -1.12 9.30 15.07
CA THR A 218 -1.06 7.89 15.49
C THR A 218 -2.44 7.37 15.85
N LEU A 219 -2.81 6.22 15.26
CA LEU A 219 -3.88 5.34 15.74
C LEU A 219 -3.29 4.23 16.60
N LEU A 220 -3.92 3.89 17.73
CA LEU A 220 -3.46 2.84 18.64
C LEU A 220 -4.61 1.91 19.05
N VAL A 221 -4.40 0.60 18.90
CA VAL A 221 -5.25 -0.46 19.44
C VAL A 221 -4.44 -1.21 20.50
N GLY A 222 -4.75 -0.99 21.79
CA GLY A 222 -4.01 -1.60 22.91
C GLY A 222 -4.81 -2.63 23.72
N ARG A 223 -6.14 -2.67 23.55
CA ARG A 223 -7.00 -3.60 24.29
C ARG A 223 -6.80 -5.02 23.77
N LYS A 224 -6.58 -5.98 24.67
CA LYS A 224 -6.33 -7.39 24.33
C LYS A 224 -7.41 -7.98 23.41
N ASN A 225 -8.69 -7.83 23.79
CA ASN A 225 -9.82 -8.31 22.98
C ASN A 225 -9.89 -7.64 21.60
N SER A 226 -9.70 -6.32 21.55
CA SER A 226 -9.71 -5.56 20.30
C SER A 226 -8.55 -5.95 19.40
N LEU A 227 -7.36 -6.19 19.96
CA LEU A 227 -6.21 -6.72 19.24
C LEU A 227 -6.47 -8.10 18.66
N LEU A 228 -7.05 -9.02 19.42
CA LEU A 228 -7.39 -10.36 18.92
C LEU A 228 -8.43 -10.29 17.79
N LYS A 229 -9.45 -9.44 17.92
CA LYS A 229 -10.44 -9.20 16.86
C LYS A 229 -9.81 -8.58 15.61
N LEU A 230 -8.94 -7.58 15.79
CA LEU A 230 -8.18 -6.95 14.71
C LEU A 230 -7.33 -7.98 13.97
N ILE A 231 -6.53 -8.75 14.70
CA ILE A 231 -5.70 -9.83 14.15
C ILE A 231 -6.56 -10.83 13.38
N LYS A 232 -7.67 -11.30 13.97
CA LYS A 232 -8.57 -12.25 13.30
C LYS A 232 -9.12 -11.69 11.98
N MET A 233 -9.42 -10.39 11.95
CA MET A 233 -9.98 -9.72 10.78
C MET A 233 -8.93 -9.49 9.67
N THR A 234 -7.72 -9.05 10.00
CA THR A 234 -6.71 -8.64 9.00
C THR A 234 -5.76 -9.76 8.58
N ASN A 235 -5.50 -10.75 9.44
CA ASN A 235 -4.54 -11.83 9.17
C ASN A 235 -4.78 -12.62 7.86
N PRO A 236 -6.02 -12.85 7.39
CA PRO A 236 -6.24 -13.51 6.11
C PRO A 236 -5.70 -12.72 4.90
N TYR A 237 -5.58 -11.40 5.02
CA TYR A 237 -5.23 -10.50 3.92
C TYR A 237 -3.80 -9.96 4.01
N LEU A 238 -3.14 -10.08 5.17
CA LEU A 238 -1.75 -9.61 5.35
C LEU A 238 -0.78 -10.44 4.52
N LYS A 239 0.10 -9.76 3.80
CA LYS A 239 1.07 -10.38 2.89
C LYS A 239 2.52 -10.16 3.35
N HIS A 240 2.81 -9.17 4.21
CA HIS A 240 4.17 -8.94 4.71
C HIS A 240 4.60 -10.00 5.75
N PRO A 241 5.64 -10.81 5.48
CA PRO A 241 6.04 -11.92 6.34
C PRO A 241 6.36 -11.52 7.79
N GLU A 242 7.20 -10.50 7.99
CA GLU A 242 7.55 -10.05 9.35
C GLU A 242 6.33 -9.59 10.15
N LYS A 243 5.31 -8.98 9.52
CA LYS A 243 4.09 -8.55 10.23
C LYS A 243 3.30 -9.77 10.69
N ARG A 244 3.23 -10.83 9.87
CA ARG A 244 2.57 -12.09 10.23
C ARG A 244 3.27 -12.76 11.41
N GLU A 245 4.59 -12.78 11.43
CA GLU A 245 5.37 -13.27 12.58
C GLU A 245 5.09 -12.46 13.84
N LYS A 246 5.08 -11.12 13.74
CA LYS A 246 4.75 -10.23 14.86
C LYS A 246 3.33 -10.44 15.37
N ILE A 247 2.37 -10.70 14.49
CA ILE A 247 1.00 -11.05 14.88
C ILE A 247 0.97 -12.34 15.70
N ILE A 248 1.71 -13.37 15.29
CA ILE A 248 1.80 -14.64 16.02
C ILE A 248 2.36 -14.38 17.43
N ALA A 249 3.45 -13.61 17.53
CA ALA A 249 4.06 -13.24 18.80
C ALA A 249 3.11 -12.44 19.70
N VAL A 250 2.42 -11.42 19.16
CA VAL A 250 1.43 -10.62 19.89
C VAL A 250 0.26 -11.49 20.36
N ARG A 251 -0.26 -12.37 19.50
CA ARG A 251 -1.35 -13.28 19.85
C ARG A 251 -0.92 -14.21 20.99
N LYS A 252 0.28 -14.81 20.91
CA LYS A 252 0.84 -15.67 21.98
C LYS A 252 0.96 -14.90 23.29
N ASN A 253 1.52 -13.69 23.28
CA ASN A 253 1.64 -12.84 24.46
C ASN A 253 0.28 -12.53 25.11
N ILE A 254 -0.74 -12.21 24.31
CA ILE A 254 -2.10 -11.94 24.82
C ILE A 254 -2.68 -13.18 25.50
N LEU A 255 -2.55 -14.36 24.87
CA LEU A 255 -3.08 -15.62 25.39
C LEU A 255 -2.37 -16.06 26.68
N GLU A 256 -1.04 -15.95 26.74
CA GLU A 256 -0.28 -16.22 27.96
C GLU A 256 -0.70 -15.32 29.12
N ARG A 257 -0.94 -14.03 28.84
CA ARG A 257 -1.45 -13.09 29.84
C ARG A 257 -2.88 -13.36 30.27
N TYR A 258 -3.70 -14.01 29.44
CA TYR A 258 -5.02 -14.46 29.89
C TYR A 258 -4.89 -15.65 30.84
N ARG A 259 -4.01 -16.62 30.53
CA ARG A 259 -3.74 -17.77 31.40
C ARG A 259 -3.17 -17.35 32.76
N LYS A 260 -2.18 -16.46 32.78
CA LYS A 260 -1.45 -16.10 34.02
C LYS A 260 -2.25 -15.26 35.01
N PHE A 261 -3.11 -14.37 34.52
CA PHE A 261 -3.75 -13.36 35.38
C PHE A 261 -5.24 -13.61 35.62
N ASN A 262 -5.81 -14.67 35.03
CA ASN A 262 -7.23 -15.04 35.12
C ASN A 262 -8.24 -13.88 34.96
N ILE A 263 -7.85 -12.79 34.27
CA ILE A 263 -8.74 -11.66 34.02
C ILE A 263 -9.56 -11.98 32.78
N TYR A 264 -10.55 -12.85 32.97
CA TYR A 264 -11.68 -12.99 32.05
C TYR A 264 -12.58 -11.77 32.23
N TRP A 265 -12.69 -11.00 31.14
CA TRP A 265 -13.82 -10.14 30.78
C TRP A 265 -14.19 -8.94 31.67
N SER A 266 -14.23 -7.80 31.01
CA SER A 266 -14.81 -6.54 31.49
C SER A 266 -14.12 -5.93 32.70
N ASN A 267 -13.01 -5.24 32.46
CA ASN A 267 -12.67 -4.17 33.40
C ASN A 267 -13.86 -3.19 33.43
N ARG A 268 -14.14 -2.58 34.58
CA ARG A 268 -15.11 -1.47 34.76
C ARG A 268 -15.10 -0.50 33.56
N TRP A 269 -13.92 -0.23 33.02
CA TRP A 269 -13.67 0.58 31.84
C TRP A 269 -14.28 0.08 30.52
N ASP A 270 -14.41 -1.22 30.29
CA ASP A 270 -15.09 -1.75 29.10
C ASP A 270 -16.60 -1.48 29.16
N LYS A 271 -17.21 -1.63 30.34
CA LYS A 271 -18.62 -1.25 30.57
C LYS A 271 -18.82 0.27 30.50
N LEU A 272 -17.87 1.05 31.04
CA LEU A 272 -17.90 2.51 30.97
C LEU A 272 -17.82 3.00 29.52
N TYR A 273 -16.89 2.47 28.71
CA TYR A 273 -16.74 2.84 27.30
C TYR A 273 -17.95 2.46 26.43
N LEU A 274 -18.64 1.37 26.74
CA LEU A 274 -19.85 0.95 26.04
C LEU A 274 -21.09 1.73 26.51
N ARG A 275 -21.19 2.10 27.81
CA ARG A 275 -22.29 2.91 28.36
C ARG A 275 -22.19 4.39 28.05
N GLU A 276 -20.99 4.96 28.16
CA GLU A 276 -20.73 6.39 27.90
C GLU A 276 -20.48 6.68 26.43
N GLY A 277 -20.56 5.65 25.57
CA GLY A 277 -20.44 5.66 24.11
C GLY A 277 -19.91 6.99 23.56
N ILE A 278 -18.59 7.18 23.60
CA ILE A 278 -17.87 8.37 23.12
C ILE A 278 -18.77 9.62 23.14
N LYS A 279 -18.98 10.22 24.32
CA LYS A 279 -19.25 11.66 24.33
C LYS A 279 -17.98 12.35 23.80
N ILE A 280 -18.07 12.78 22.53
CA ILE A 280 -17.08 13.62 21.84
C ILE A 280 -16.96 14.94 22.60
#